data_AF-A0A4P7GTF9-F1
#
_entry.id   AF-A0A4P7GTF9-F1
#
_cell.length_a   1.000
_cell.length_b   1.000
_cell.length_c   1.000
_cell.angle_alpha   90.00
_cell.angle_beta   90.00
_cell.angle_gamma   90.00
#
_symmetry.space_group_name_H-M   'P 1'
#
loop_
_entity.id
_entity.type
_entity.pdbx_description
1 polymer ?
#
loop_
_entity_poly.entity_id
_entity_poly.type
_entity_poly.pdbx_seq_one_letter_code
_entity_poly.pdbx_strand_id
1 'polypeptide(L)'
;METIDPARVQRALQAYVGDAVYLHLETTHGAYTRGGFGAFARNVRVHLEAAAVRGRGPYRVGLRVMGGWVYAEGLTHWWQEPDRVLLEGHDDEDRLTVVLEVARRPFPLATDGGTADRPATTLTPRQPPEGEREPAPAPETMPVTATDPVPAPWDRHLVVVLAHPDDESFGAAGTMARAVRQGIGVTMVCVTAGQMGRRVGRPPLANRESLGPLRIEELRRAMATVGVTDVRVLGVWDKTVEFQDRAQLAGRIRAILEETGATTVITFHPELGGHPDHDAVGAATVEAVAALGRLRPRLLFVKGPLRDADPGLPVVTVPIAEVRTLKEAAFRAHRSQTTGWDERLRQDEEMARRFDQLLREESFWVAPYDGNGRGRSGPVAAEPS
;
A
#
# COMPACT_ATOMS: atom_id res chain seq x y z
N MET A 1 27.89 6.29 12.07
CA MET A 1 26.62 6.32 11.33
C MET A 1 25.50 6.07 12.31
N GLU A 2 24.40 6.82 12.25
CA GLU A 2 23.31 6.75 13.22
C GLU A 2 22.14 5.96 12.62
N THR A 3 21.28 5.36 13.46
CA THR A 3 20.00 4.85 12.99
C THR A 3 19.12 5.99 12.49
N ILE A 4 18.26 5.72 11.50
CA ILE A 4 17.40 6.74 10.91
C ILE A 4 16.42 7.29 11.96
N ASP A 5 16.55 8.58 12.24
CA ASP A 5 15.47 9.42 12.73
C ASP A 5 14.75 10.02 11.51
N PRO A 6 13.50 9.59 11.22
CA PRO A 6 12.82 9.99 9.98
C PRO A 6 12.60 11.49 9.90
N ALA A 7 12.41 12.20 11.02
CA ALA A 7 12.22 13.64 11.01
C ALA A 7 13.52 14.39 10.71
N ARG A 8 14.66 13.91 11.24
CA ARG A 8 15.98 14.48 10.93
C ARG A 8 16.36 14.22 9.48
N VAL A 9 16.21 12.99 8.99
CA VAL A 9 16.48 12.64 7.59
C VAL A 9 15.59 13.42 6.63
N GLN A 10 14.29 13.54 6.93
CA GLN A 10 13.36 14.33 6.12
C GLN A 10 13.81 15.79 5.99
N ARG A 11 14.23 16.43 7.11
CA ARG A 11 14.77 17.80 7.07
C ARG A 11 16.07 17.89 6.26
N ALA A 12 16.96 16.91 6.40
CA ALA A 12 18.22 16.88 5.67
C ALA A 12 18.00 16.77 4.16
N LEU A 13 17.11 15.87 3.70
CA LEU A 13 16.77 15.72 2.29
C LEU A 13 16.01 16.94 1.74
N GLN A 14 15.16 17.58 2.55
CA GLN A 14 14.40 18.76 2.14
C GLN A 14 15.32 19.94 1.75
N ALA A 15 16.53 20.03 2.33
CA ALA A 15 17.51 21.06 2.00
C ALA A 15 18.06 20.99 0.56
N TYR A 16 17.81 19.89 -0.15
CA TYR A 16 18.21 19.67 -1.54
C TYR A 16 17.06 19.88 -2.55
N VAL A 17 15.82 20.07 -2.08
CA VAL A 17 14.65 20.26 -2.95
C VAL A 17 14.77 21.61 -3.64
N GLY A 18 14.64 21.62 -4.97
CA GLY A 18 14.87 22.78 -5.83
C GLY A 18 16.29 22.87 -6.38
N ASP A 19 17.23 22.02 -5.95
CA ASP A 19 18.61 22.00 -6.46
C ASP A 19 18.79 20.96 -7.59
N ALA A 20 19.88 21.13 -8.36
CA ALA A 20 20.44 20.04 -9.13
C ALA A 20 21.43 19.26 -8.25
N VAL A 21 21.20 17.95 -8.09
CA VAL A 21 21.97 17.08 -7.18
C VAL A 21 22.54 15.88 -7.93
N TYR A 22 23.56 15.25 -7.34
CA TYR A 22 24.13 13.98 -7.77
C TYR A 22 23.62 12.88 -6.86
N LEU A 23 23.13 11.80 -7.46
CA LEU A 23 22.65 10.62 -6.76
C LEU A 23 23.63 9.45 -6.90
N HIS A 24 23.79 8.71 -5.81
CA HIS A 24 24.32 7.34 -5.78
C HIS A 24 23.21 6.43 -5.27
N LEU A 25 22.84 5.43 -6.04
CA LEU A 25 21.91 4.37 -5.64
C LEU A 25 22.56 3.04 -5.91
N GLU A 26 22.68 2.22 -4.88
CA GLU A 26 23.27 0.90 -4.98
C GLU A 26 22.43 -0.09 -4.18
N THR A 27 22.20 -1.27 -4.75
CA THR A 27 21.70 -2.41 -3.98
C THR A 27 22.67 -3.55 -4.12
N THR A 28 23.13 -4.07 -3.00
CA THR A 28 24.09 -5.17 -2.92
C THR A 28 23.44 -6.37 -2.27
N HIS A 29 23.03 -7.33 -3.09
CA HIS A 29 22.82 -8.70 -2.63
C HIS A 29 23.97 -9.50 -3.23
N GLY A 30 24.80 -10.12 -2.38
CA GLY A 30 26.07 -10.73 -2.80
C GLY A 30 25.92 -11.54 -4.08
N ALA A 31 26.73 -11.27 -5.11
CA ALA A 31 26.60 -11.86 -6.45
C ALA A 31 26.65 -13.41 -6.46
N TYR A 32 27.06 -14.02 -5.35
CA TYR A 32 27.17 -15.46 -5.14
C TYR A 32 25.96 -16.08 -4.41
N THR A 33 24.98 -15.29 -3.99
CA THR A 33 23.73 -15.82 -3.44
C THR A 33 22.76 -16.14 -4.59
N ARG A 34 22.17 -17.33 -4.58
CA ARG A 34 21.12 -17.70 -5.55
C ARG A 34 19.97 -16.69 -5.41
N GLY A 35 19.70 -15.92 -6.46
CA GLY A 35 18.67 -14.89 -6.46
C GLY A 35 19.15 -13.47 -6.09
N GLY A 36 20.46 -13.22 -6.02
CA GLY A 36 21.01 -11.88 -5.86
C GLY A 36 20.56 -10.94 -6.99
N PHE A 37 20.08 -9.75 -6.61
CA PHE A 37 19.73 -8.67 -7.52
C PHE A 37 20.59 -7.45 -7.18
N GLY A 38 21.00 -6.72 -8.20
CA GLY A 38 21.85 -5.55 -8.08
C GLY A 38 21.36 -4.41 -8.94
N ALA A 39 21.48 -3.20 -8.41
CA ALA A 39 21.31 -1.96 -9.13
C ALA A 39 22.49 -1.06 -8.73
N PHE A 40 23.06 -0.35 -9.70
CA PHE A 40 24.15 0.57 -9.46
C PHE A 40 23.97 1.80 -10.35
N ALA A 41 23.88 2.96 -9.70
CA ALA A 41 23.85 4.25 -10.34
C ALA A 41 24.72 5.19 -9.51
N ARG A 42 25.70 5.85 -10.13
CA ARG A 42 26.60 6.79 -9.45
C ARG A 42 26.75 8.04 -10.29
N ASN A 43 26.84 9.20 -9.63
CA ASN A 43 26.96 10.50 -10.28
C ASN A 43 25.81 10.81 -11.25
N VAL A 44 24.61 10.27 -10.99
CA VAL A 44 23.42 10.61 -11.77
C VAL A 44 22.95 11.99 -11.36
N ARG A 45 23.09 12.97 -12.25
CA ARG A 45 22.66 14.34 -12.00
C ARG A 45 21.16 14.47 -12.27
N VAL A 46 20.40 14.92 -11.27
CA VAL A 46 18.94 15.12 -11.35
C VAL A 46 18.55 16.47 -10.75
N HIS A 47 17.36 16.96 -11.12
CA HIS A 47 16.71 18.06 -10.41
C HIS A 47 15.70 17.49 -9.42
N LEU A 48 15.89 17.80 -8.12
CA LEU A 48 15.07 17.24 -7.05
C LEU A 48 13.85 18.13 -6.79
N GLU A 49 12.65 17.61 -7.00
CA GLU A 49 11.39 18.35 -6.87
C GLU A 49 10.68 18.09 -5.53
N ALA A 50 10.91 16.93 -4.92
CA ALA A 50 10.43 16.60 -3.58
C ALA A 50 11.23 15.42 -3.01
N ALA A 51 11.23 15.29 -1.68
CA ALA A 51 11.79 14.14 -0.98
C ALA A 51 10.86 13.74 0.16
N ALA A 52 10.70 12.44 0.39
CA ALA A 52 9.85 11.92 1.44
C ALA A 52 10.45 10.66 2.09
N VAL A 53 10.52 10.65 3.41
CA VAL A 53 10.89 9.48 4.24
C VAL A 53 9.62 8.86 4.81
N ARG A 54 9.47 7.53 4.71
CA ARG A 54 8.29 6.78 5.15
C ARG A 54 8.66 5.44 5.80
N GLY A 55 7.68 4.85 6.52
CA GLY A 55 7.82 3.58 7.22
C GLY A 55 8.12 3.74 8.71
N ARG A 56 8.03 2.62 9.45
CA ARG A 56 8.36 2.52 10.89
C ARG A 56 9.74 1.84 11.13
N GLY A 57 10.55 1.71 10.07
CA GLY A 57 11.79 0.97 10.08
C GLY A 57 11.62 -0.51 9.65
N PRO A 58 12.47 -1.03 8.74
CA PRO A 58 13.32 -0.29 7.81
C PRO A 58 12.54 0.75 7.00
N TYR A 59 13.18 1.86 6.65
CA TYR A 59 12.56 3.03 6.04
C TYR A 59 12.59 2.98 4.51
N ARG A 60 11.67 3.72 3.91
CA ARG A 60 11.60 3.98 2.48
C ARG A 60 11.84 5.46 2.22
N VAL A 61 12.61 5.75 1.18
CA VAL A 61 12.84 7.13 0.72
C VAL A 61 12.44 7.23 -0.74
N GLY A 62 11.49 8.11 -1.02
CA GLY A 62 11.07 8.51 -2.35
C GLY A 62 11.59 9.91 -2.67
N LEU A 63 12.33 10.03 -3.77
CA LEU A 63 12.80 11.29 -4.33
C LEU A 63 12.06 11.55 -5.64
N ARG A 64 11.24 12.60 -5.70
CA ARG A 64 10.62 13.05 -6.94
C ARG A 64 11.65 13.87 -7.71
N VAL A 65 11.93 13.47 -8.94
CA VAL A 65 12.83 14.16 -9.84
C VAL A 65 12.06 14.65 -11.07
N MET A 66 12.62 15.58 -11.82
CA MET A 66 12.00 16.04 -13.07
C MET A 66 11.65 14.86 -13.99
N GLY A 67 10.36 14.62 -14.17
CA GLY A 67 9.83 13.55 -15.03
C GLY A 67 9.87 12.14 -14.44
N GLY A 68 10.18 11.93 -13.16
CA GLY A 68 10.25 10.59 -12.59
C GLY A 68 10.47 10.50 -11.08
N TRP A 69 10.87 9.32 -10.63
CA TRP A 69 11.10 9.02 -9.21
C TRP A 69 12.37 8.19 -9.04
N VAL A 70 13.09 8.44 -7.95
CA VAL A 70 14.08 7.53 -7.39
C VAL A 70 13.53 7.01 -6.07
N TYR A 71 13.54 5.69 -5.90
CA TYR A 71 12.97 5.02 -4.74
C TYR A 71 13.99 4.04 -4.16
N ALA A 72 14.18 4.11 -2.85
CA ALA A 72 14.98 3.16 -2.09
C ALA A 72 14.17 2.63 -0.90
N GLU A 73 14.29 1.34 -0.63
CA GLU A 73 13.59 0.62 0.44
C GLU A 73 14.58 -0.22 1.22
N GLY A 74 14.37 -0.34 2.53
CA GLY A 74 15.25 -1.11 3.42
C GLY A 74 16.30 -0.27 4.13
N LEU A 75 16.15 1.07 4.16
CA LEU A 75 17.13 1.97 4.77
C LEU A 75 17.01 1.93 6.30
N THR A 76 18.14 1.77 7.00
CA THR A 76 18.18 1.62 8.47
C THR A 76 19.06 2.69 9.14
N HIS A 77 20.10 3.13 8.46
CA HIS A 77 21.11 4.05 8.99
C HIS A 77 21.30 5.27 8.09
N TRP A 78 21.83 6.34 8.66
CA TRP A 78 22.14 7.56 7.93
C TRP A 78 23.35 8.31 8.50
N TRP A 79 23.89 9.18 7.65
CA TRP A 79 24.95 10.12 7.95
C TRP A 79 24.73 11.41 7.17
N GLN A 80 25.18 12.53 7.72
CA GLN A 80 25.12 13.83 7.05
C GLN A 80 26.46 14.56 7.15
N GLU A 81 26.83 15.15 6.01
CA GLU A 81 27.89 16.15 5.85
C GLU A 81 27.28 17.45 5.28
N PRO A 82 28.02 18.57 5.27
CA PRO A 82 27.49 19.85 4.79
C PRO A 82 26.85 19.81 3.39
N ASP A 83 27.43 19.05 2.47
CA ASP A 83 27.00 18.97 1.06
C ASP A 83 26.53 17.56 0.65
N ARG A 84 26.33 16.64 1.62
CA ARG A 84 25.98 15.24 1.36
C ARG A 84 25.10 14.63 2.45
N VAL A 85 24.11 13.83 2.03
CA VAL A 85 23.36 12.90 2.90
C VAL A 85 23.60 11.48 2.40
N LEU A 86 23.96 10.58 3.30
CA LEU A 86 24.15 9.16 3.05
C LEU A 86 23.11 8.38 3.85
N LEU A 87 22.39 7.48 3.17
CA LEU A 87 21.42 6.56 3.76
C LEU A 87 21.84 5.15 3.38
N GLU A 88 21.89 4.25 4.37
CA GLU A 88 22.25 2.85 4.16
C GLU A 88 21.20 1.94 4.76
N GLY A 89 20.98 0.79 4.11
CA GLY A 89 20.21 -0.33 4.63
C GLY A 89 21.15 -1.48 4.99
N HIS A 90 20.89 -2.09 6.14
CA HIS A 90 21.66 -3.20 6.69
C HIS A 90 20.71 -4.35 7.01
N ASP A 91 21.11 -5.58 6.70
CA ASP A 91 20.37 -6.78 7.10
C ASP A 91 20.62 -7.13 8.58
N ASP A 92 19.99 -8.21 9.07
CA ASP A 92 20.10 -8.65 10.46
C ASP A 92 21.52 -9.12 10.85
N GLU A 93 22.42 -9.27 9.87
CA GLU A 93 23.84 -9.60 10.06
C GLU A 93 24.76 -8.37 9.84
N ASP A 94 24.20 -7.16 9.89
CA ASP A 94 24.90 -5.89 9.66
C ASP A 94 25.58 -5.79 8.28
N ARG A 95 25.09 -6.53 7.28
CA ARG A 95 25.61 -6.45 5.91
C ARG A 95 24.86 -5.39 5.12
N LEU A 96 25.58 -4.62 4.32
CA LEU A 96 25.03 -3.56 3.47
C LEU A 96 24.14 -4.13 2.36
N THR A 97 22.87 -3.70 2.31
CA THR A 97 21.87 -4.17 1.33
C THR A 97 21.47 -3.10 0.32
N VAL A 98 21.44 -1.83 0.73
CA VAL A 98 21.07 -0.68 -0.10
C VAL A 98 21.81 0.58 0.36
N VAL A 99 22.17 1.43 -0.59
CA VAL A 99 22.75 2.76 -0.36
C VAL A 99 21.98 3.77 -1.20
N LEU A 100 21.60 4.89 -0.59
CA LEU A 100 21.14 6.08 -1.27
C LEU A 100 21.95 7.29 -0.76
N GLU A 101 22.78 7.88 -1.62
CA GLU A 101 23.43 9.16 -1.35
C GLU A 101 22.86 10.28 -2.22
N VAL A 102 22.70 11.45 -1.61
CA VAL A 102 22.33 12.70 -2.27
C VAL A 102 23.40 13.74 -1.96
N ALA A 103 23.99 14.35 -2.98
CA ALA A 103 25.02 15.37 -2.81
C ALA A 103 24.89 16.52 -3.82
N ARG A 104 25.39 17.72 -3.46
CA ARG A 104 25.46 18.86 -4.42
C ARG A 104 26.63 18.76 -5.38
N ARG A 105 27.64 17.96 -5.04
CA ARG A 105 28.86 17.74 -5.84
C ARG A 105 28.92 16.29 -6.30
N PRO A 106 29.57 16.01 -7.44
CA PRO A 106 29.80 14.64 -7.87
C PRO A 106 30.64 13.89 -6.84
N PHE A 107 30.33 12.62 -6.65
CA PHE A 107 31.11 11.70 -5.83
C PHE A 107 32.44 11.40 -6.52
N PRO A 108 33.57 11.41 -5.80
CA PRO A 108 34.88 11.10 -6.37
C PRO A 108 34.90 9.73 -7.05
N LEU A 109 35.65 9.61 -8.15
CA LEU A 109 35.97 8.32 -8.73
C LEU A 109 37.24 7.78 -8.05
N ALA A 110 37.38 6.45 -8.00
CA ALA A 110 38.50 5.80 -7.31
C ALA A 110 39.89 6.20 -7.85
N THR A 111 39.95 6.82 -9.03
CA THR A 111 41.16 7.37 -9.66
C THR A 111 41.61 8.71 -9.07
N ASP A 112 40.79 9.36 -8.23
CA ASP A 112 40.98 10.76 -7.85
C ASP A 112 41.81 10.94 -6.56
N GLY A 113 42.51 9.90 -6.10
CA GLY A 113 43.59 9.99 -5.11
C GLY A 113 43.22 10.48 -3.71
N GLY A 114 41.94 10.51 -3.35
CA GLY A 114 41.47 10.98 -2.04
C GLY A 114 41.56 9.90 -0.96
N THR A 115 42.29 10.20 0.12
CA THR A 115 42.38 9.37 1.33
C THR A 115 41.02 9.30 2.04
N ALA A 116 40.50 8.08 2.22
CA ALA A 116 39.29 7.82 2.99
C ALA A 116 39.58 8.06 4.48
N ASP A 117 39.14 9.20 5.00
CA ASP A 117 39.18 9.48 6.43
C ASP A 117 37.88 8.96 7.07
N ARG A 118 37.96 7.81 7.75
CA ARG A 118 36.88 7.29 8.61
C ARG A 118 37.42 7.10 10.02
N PRO A 119 36.81 7.70 11.06
CA PRO A 119 37.06 7.27 12.42
C PRO A 119 36.35 5.94 12.69
N ALA A 120 37.08 4.98 13.26
CA ALA A 120 36.56 3.73 13.78
C ALA A 120 35.58 4.01 14.93
N THR A 121 34.41 3.36 14.93
CA THR A 121 33.43 3.45 16.02
C THR A 121 33.36 2.10 16.73
N THR A 122 33.64 2.12 18.03
CA THR A 122 33.57 0.98 18.94
C THR A 122 32.12 0.74 19.35
N LEU A 123 31.58 -0.46 19.08
CA LEU A 123 30.24 -0.88 19.52
C LEU A 123 30.31 -1.42 20.96
N THR A 124 29.34 -1.03 21.78
CA THR A 124 29.13 -1.57 23.15
C THR A 124 27.99 -2.59 23.13
N PRO A 125 28.04 -3.70 23.91
CA PRO A 125 27.02 -4.77 23.81
C PRO A 125 25.74 -4.45 24.59
N ARG A 126 24.58 -4.91 24.08
CA ARG A 126 23.29 -4.95 24.80
C ARG A 126 22.97 -6.35 25.32
N GLN A 127 22.33 -6.43 26.48
CA GLN A 127 21.78 -7.65 27.11
C GLN A 127 20.40 -8.04 26.54
N PRO A 128 20.00 -9.33 26.64
CA PRO A 128 18.70 -9.83 26.17
C PRO A 128 17.58 -9.66 27.20
N PRO A 129 16.30 -9.65 26.81
CA PRO A 129 15.18 -9.79 27.73
C PRO A 129 14.67 -11.24 27.83
N GLU A 130 14.32 -11.63 29.05
CA GLU A 130 13.58 -12.85 29.42
C GLU A 130 12.08 -12.57 29.52
N GLY A 131 11.25 -13.59 29.30
CA GLY A 131 10.05 -13.82 30.12
C GLY A 131 8.68 -13.75 29.41
N GLU A 132 8.13 -14.93 29.14
CA GLU A 132 6.76 -15.19 28.68
C GLU A 132 5.70 -14.98 29.77
N ARG A 133 4.48 -14.55 29.38
CA ARG A 133 3.24 -14.79 30.14
C ARG A 133 2.04 -14.99 29.20
N GLU A 134 1.27 -16.04 29.49
CA GLU A 134 0.01 -16.45 28.86
C GLU A 134 -1.21 -15.82 29.57
N PRO A 135 -2.36 -15.65 28.90
CA PRO A 135 -3.62 -16.05 29.55
C PRO A 135 -4.68 -16.73 28.65
N ALA A 136 -5.68 -17.30 29.36
CA ALA A 136 -6.70 -18.31 29.03
C ALA A 136 -7.99 -17.83 28.25
N PRO A 137 -8.98 -18.71 27.92
CA PRO A 137 -9.84 -18.58 26.70
C PRO A 137 -11.35 -18.19 26.88
N ALA A 138 -12.00 -18.01 25.69
CA ALA A 138 -13.43 -18.20 25.29
C ALA A 138 -14.49 -17.10 25.66
N PRO A 139 -15.61 -16.88 24.89
CA PRO A 139 -16.46 -17.90 24.23
C PRO A 139 -17.04 -17.62 22.81
N GLU A 140 -17.67 -18.66 22.26
CA GLU A 140 -18.44 -18.74 21.01
C GLU A 140 -19.82 -18.05 21.07
N THR A 141 -20.35 -17.60 19.92
CA THR A 141 -21.79 -17.72 19.57
C THR A 141 -22.03 -17.58 18.06
N MET A 142 -23.09 -18.28 17.62
CA MET A 142 -23.50 -18.68 16.25
C MET A 142 -24.58 -17.73 15.64
N PRO A 143 -25.06 -17.95 14.39
CA PRO A 143 -25.25 -16.92 13.37
C PRO A 143 -26.68 -16.36 13.29
N VAL A 144 -26.82 -15.26 12.54
CA VAL A 144 -28.13 -14.74 12.12
C VAL A 144 -28.16 -14.60 10.59
N THR A 145 -29.08 -15.32 9.95
CA THR A 145 -29.49 -15.18 8.56
C THR A 145 -30.86 -14.50 8.51
N ALA A 146 -31.07 -13.51 7.63
CA ALA A 146 -32.40 -13.12 7.13
C ALA A 146 -32.32 -12.20 5.90
N THR A 147 -32.79 -12.75 4.77
CA THR A 147 -33.58 -12.16 3.65
C THR A 147 -33.48 -10.66 3.33
N ASP A 148 -33.13 -10.36 2.08
CA ASP A 148 -32.97 -9.00 1.51
C ASP A 148 -34.26 -8.14 1.59
N PRO A 149 -34.21 -6.99 2.30
CA PRO A 149 -35.19 -5.92 2.19
C PRO A 149 -34.82 -4.92 1.08
N VAL A 150 -35.73 -4.00 0.77
CA VAL A 150 -35.44 -2.78 -0.02
C VAL A 150 -34.10 -2.17 0.42
N PRO A 151 -33.18 -1.80 -0.50
CA PRO A 151 -31.85 -1.30 -0.14
C PRO A 151 -31.99 -0.17 0.87
N ALA A 152 -31.25 -0.25 1.98
CA ALA A 152 -31.28 0.80 2.99
C ALA A 152 -30.82 2.12 2.34
N PRO A 153 -31.12 3.29 2.94
CA PRO A 153 -30.63 4.57 2.42
C PRO A 153 -29.11 4.62 2.18
N TRP A 154 -28.35 3.78 2.90
CA TRP A 154 -26.90 3.62 2.79
C TRP A 154 -26.44 2.78 1.60
N ASP A 155 -27.35 2.09 0.93
CA ASP A 155 -27.07 1.13 -0.14
C ASP A 155 -27.52 1.67 -1.51
N ARG A 156 -27.60 2.99 -1.70
CA ARG A 156 -28.00 3.59 -2.99
C ARG A 156 -26.88 3.62 -4.02
N HIS A 157 -25.68 3.98 -3.59
CA HIS A 157 -24.49 3.97 -4.44
C HIS A 157 -23.26 3.54 -3.65
N LEU A 158 -22.63 2.46 -4.11
CA LEU A 158 -21.40 1.89 -3.56
C LEU A 158 -20.18 2.41 -4.34
N VAL A 159 -19.25 3.05 -3.65
CA VAL A 159 -17.95 3.40 -4.22
C VAL A 159 -16.86 2.53 -3.59
N VAL A 160 -16.07 1.85 -4.40
CA VAL A 160 -14.94 1.03 -3.93
C VAL A 160 -13.64 1.71 -4.36
N VAL A 161 -12.79 2.09 -3.40
CA VAL A 161 -11.53 2.82 -3.65
C VAL A 161 -10.34 1.98 -3.21
N LEU A 162 -9.59 1.44 -4.17
CA LEU A 162 -8.46 0.52 -3.93
C LEU A 162 -7.21 0.97 -4.70
N ALA A 163 -6.06 0.37 -4.38
CA ALA A 163 -4.76 0.87 -4.81
C ALA A 163 -4.36 0.32 -6.17
N HIS A 164 -4.50 -0.97 -6.39
CA HIS A 164 -3.96 -1.68 -7.54
C HIS A 164 -5.03 -2.48 -8.30
N PRO A 165 -4.83 -2.71 -9.62
CA PRO A 165 -5.69 -3.61 -10.40
C PRO A 165 -5.52 -5.06 -9.96
N ASP A 166 -6.52 -5.64 -9.28
CA ASP A 166 -6.64 -7.00 -8.71
C ASP A 166 -7.16 -6.97 -7.27
N ASP A 167 -6.86 -5.91 -6.52
CA ASP A 167 -7.31 -5.71 -5.14
C ASP A 167 -8.81 -5.92 -4.99
N GLU A 168 -9.60 -5.48 -5.98
CA GLU A 168 -11.04 -5.57 -5.94
C GLU A 168 -11.52 -7.03 -6.02
N SER A 169 -10.80 -7.87 -6.77
CA SER A 169 -11.10 -9.30 -6.94
C SER A 169 -10.75 -10.11 -5.69
N PHE A 170 -9.78 -9.67 -4.90
CA PHE A 170 -9.51 -10.22 -3.58
C PHE A 170 -10.45 -9.67 -2.50
N GLY A 171 -10.84 -8.40 -2.62
CA GLY A 171 -11.60 -7.68 -1.62
C GLY A 171 -13.11 -7.76 -1.78
N ALA A 172 -13.65 -6.98 -2.72
CA ALA A 172 -15.05 -6.56 -2.74
C ALA A 172 -15.83 -6.93 -4.03
N ALA A 173 -15.25 -7.71 -4.94
CA ALA A 173 -15.86 -8.04 -6.22
C ALA A 173 -17.20 -8.78 -6.09
N GLY A 174 -17.35 -9.65 -5.08
CA GLY A 174 -18.62 -10.31 -4.81
C GLY A 174 -19.67 -9.33 -4.27
N THR A 175 -19.29 -8.45 -3.34
CA THR A 175 -20.16 -7.39 -2.81
C THR A 175 -20.62 -6.46 -3.92
N MET A 176 -19.71 -6.04 -4.82
CA MET A 176 -20.05 -5.25 -6.00
C MET A 176 -21.01 -6.00 -6.94
N ALA A 177 -20.78 -7.29 -7.21
CA ALA A 177 -21.67 -8.10 -8.05
C ALA A 177 -23.09 -8.21 -7.46
N ARG A 178 -23.21 -8.37 -6.13
CA ARG A 178 -24.51 -8.39 -5.44
C ARG A 178 -25.20 -7.03 -5.53
N ALA A 179 -24.45 -5.94 -5.28
CA ALA A 179 -24.98 -4.58 -5.38
C ALA A 179 -25.55 -4.30 -6.79
N VAL A 180 -24.80 -4.65 -7.85
CA VAL A 180 -25.28 -4.51 -9.24
C VAL A 180 -26.57 -5.30 -9.47
N ARG A 181 -26.67 -6.56 -8.99
CA ARG A 181 -27.88 -7.39 -9.13
C ARG A 181 -29.09 -6.81 -8.39
N GLN A 182 -28.86 -6.06 -7.32
CA GLN A 182 -29.88 -5.35 -6.55
C GLN A 182 -30.26 -3.99 -7.15
N GLY A 183 -29.67 -3.60 -8.29
CA GLY A 183 -29.91 -2.31 -8.95
C GLY A 183 -29.24 -1.12 -8.25
N ILE A 184 -28.26 -1.39 -7.39
CA ILE A 184 -27.47 -0.38 -6.68
C ILE A 184 -26.38 0.15 -7.63
N GLY A 185 -26.18 1.47 -7.67
CA GLY A 185 -25.09 2.07 -8.44
C GLY A 185 -23.74 1.67 -7.86
N VAL A 186 -22.77 1.30 -8.71
CA VAL A 186 -21.43 0.88 -8.27
C VAL A 186 -20.36 1.61 -9.07
N THR A 187 -19.41 2.24 -8.38
CA THR A 187 -18.21 2.85 -8.97
C THR A 187 -16.96 2.20 -8.39
N MET A 188 -16.11 1.64 -9.25
CA MET A 188 -14.80 1.12 -8.86
C MET A 188 -13.71 2.15 -9.18
N VAL A 189 -13.00 2.62 -8.17
CA VAL A 189 -11.89 3.56 -8.28
C VAL A 189 -10.58 2.85 -7.95
N CYS A 190 -9.67 2.80 -8.92
CA CYS A 190 -8.31 2.29 -8.75
C CYS A 190 -7.32 3.45 -8.76
N VAL A 191 -6.47 3.56 -7.74
CA VAL A 191 -5.59 4.71 -7.60
C VAL A 191 -4.38 4.64 -8.54
N THR A 192 -3.85 3.45 -8.78
CA THR A 192 -2.65 3.22 -9.60
C THR A 192 -2.94 2.30 -10.80
N ALA A 193 -1.96 2.14 -11.68
CA ALA A 193 -2.01 1.14 -12.76
C ALA A 193 -1.30 -0.19 -12.39
N GLY A 194 -0.71 -0.31 -11.19
CA GLY A 194 0.00 -1.52 -10.78
C GLY A 194 1.27 -1.84 -11.59
N GLN A 195 1.88 -0.84 -12.23
CA GLN A 195 3.02 -1.01 -13.13
C GLN A 195 4.32 -1.46 -12.44
N MET A 196 4.38 -1.42 -11.10
CA MET A 196 5.50 -1.94 -10.31
C MET A 196 5.24 -3.33 -9.72
N GLY A 197 4.17 -4.00 -10.18
CA GLY A 197 3.90 -5.41 -9.88
C GLY A 197 5.09 -6.32 -10.17
N ARG A 198 5.26 -7.35 -9.31
CA ARG A 198 6.34 -8.35 -9.44
C ARG A 198 6.02 -9.42 -10.48
N ARG A 199 4.73 -9.70 -10.71
CA ARG A 199 4.27 -10.68 -11.69
C ARG A 199 3.91 -9.98 -12.99
N VAL A 200 4.39 -10.54 -14.11
CA VAL A 200 4.09 -10.09 -15.47
C VAL A 200 3.42 -11.18 -16.31
N GLY A 201 2.92 -12.24 -15.67
CA GLY A 201 2.43 -13.48 -16.31
C GLY A 201 3.47 -14.61 -16.39
N ARG A 202 3.00 -15.84 -16.60
CA ARG A 202 3.85 -17.04 -16.81
C ARG A 202 3.30 -17.92 -17.97
N PRO A 203 3.87 -17.85 -19.19
CA PRO A 203 4.99 -17.01 -19.60
C PRO A 203 4.66 -15.50 -19.53
N PRO A 204 5.67 -14.60 -19.55
CA PRO A 204 5.45 -13.15 -19.50
C PRO A 204 4.47 -12.66 -20.58
N LEU A 205 3.47 -11.90 -20.15
CA LEU A 205 2.46 -11.25 -20.99
C LEU A 205 2.78 -9.76 -21.23
N ALA A 206 3.64 -9.18 -20.40
CA ALA A 206 4.03 -7.77 -20.44
C ALA A 206 5.48 -7.56 -19.99
N ASN A 207 6.01 -6.38 -20.29
CA ASN A 207 7.25 -5.84 -19.71
C ASN A 207 6.92 -4.69 -18.73
N ARG A 208 7.93 -4.01 -18.18
CA ARG A 208 7.72 -2.94 -17.20
C ARG A 208 6.84 -1.80 -17.71
N GLU A 209 7.00 -1.42 -18.97
CA GLU A 209 6.26 -0.32 -19.61
C GLU A 209 4.84 -0.73 -20.00
N SER A 210 4.67 -1.98 -20.48
CA SER A 210 3.37 -2.46 -20.94
C SER A 210 2.50 -3.05 -19.82
N LEU A 211 3.04 -3.26 -18.60
CA LEU A 211 2.31 -3.87 -17.50
C LEU A 211 1.16 -3.00 -16.99
N GLY A 212 1.38 -1.71 -16.81
CA GLY A 212 0.33 -0.79 -16.33
C GLY A 212 -0.89 -0.76 -17.25
N PRO A 213 -0.73 -0.47 -18.56
CA PRO A 213 -1.83 -0.54 -19.52
C PRO A 213 -2.53 -1.89 -19.56
N LEU A 214 -1.77 -3.00 -19.51
CA LEU A 214 -2.35 -4.35 -19.46
C LEU A 214 -3.21 -4.55 -18.20
N ARG A 215 -2.71 -4.18 -17.03
CA ARG A 215 -3.41 -4.35 -15.75
C ARG A 215 -4.68 -3.50 -15.66
N ILE A 216 -4.69 -2.31 -16.25
CA ILE A 216 -5.92 -1.51 -16.37
C ILE A 216 -6.96 -2.24 -17.22
N GLU A 217 -6.55 -2.86 -18.33
CA GLU A 217 -7.45 -3.65 -19.17
C GLU A 217 -7.96 -4.92 -18.45
N GLU A 218 -7.09 -5.58 -17.68
CA GLU A 218 -7.47 -6.70 -16.81
C GLU A 218 -8.53 -6.28 -15.78
N LEU A 219 -8.35 -5.14 -15.10
CA LEU A 219 -9.34 -4.56 -14.19
C LEU A 219 -10.67 -4.28 -14.88
N ARG A 220 -10.66 -3.65 -16.06
CA ARG A 220 -11.91 -3.37 -16.79
C ARG A 220 -12.66 -4.64 -17.15
N ARG A 221 -11.95 -5.70 -17.60
CA ARG A 221 -12.55 -7.00 -17.88
C ARG A 221 -13.07 -7.68 -16.62
N ALA A 222 -12.35 -7.58 -15.50
CA ALA A 222 -12.80 -8.09 -14.21
C ALA A 222 -14.10 -7.40 -13.77
N MET A 223 -14.17 -6.08 -13.86
CA MET A 223 -15.35 -5.28 -13.50
C MET A 223 -16.53 -5.52 -14.42
N ALA A 224 -16.31 -5.63 -15.73
CA ALA A 224 -17.36 -6.00 -16.67
C ALA A 224 -17.98 -7.38 -16.33
N THR A 225 -17.16 -8.33 -15.84
CA THR A 225 -17.63 -9.67 -15.44
C THR A 225 -18.61 -9.61 -14.27
N VAL A 226 -18.38 -8.74 -13.28
CA VAL A 226 -19.28 -8.56 -12.13
C VAL A 226 -20.41 -7.55 -12.41
N GLY A 227 -20.46 -6.96 -13.60
CA GLY A 227 -21.49 -6.01 -14.03
C GLY A 227 -21.21 -4.56 -13.64
N VAL A 228 -20.02 -4.24 -13.13
CA VAL A 228 -19.61 -2.87 -12.81
C VAL A 228 -19.13 -2.18 -14.08
N THR A 229 -19.78 -1.08 -14.46
CA THR A 229 -19.51 -0.33 -15.70
C THR A 229 -18.75 0.98 -15.46
N ASP A 230 -18.87 1.58 -14.28
CA ASP A 230 -18.12 2.79 -13.89
C ASP A 230 -16.80 2.39 -13.22
N VAL A 231 -15.72 2.38 -14.02
CA VAL A 231 -14.36 2.06 -13.58
C VAL A 231 -13.44 3.26 -13.83
N ARG A 232 -12.89 3.82 -12.76
CA ARG A 232 -12.08 5.06 -12.78
C ARG A 232 -10.67 4.77 -12.31
N VAL A 233 -9.67 5.29 -13.05
CA VAL A 233 -8.25 5.13 -12.69
C VAL A 233 -7.64 6.51 -12.42
N LEU A 234 -7.07 6.72 -11.24
CA LEU A 234 -6.50 8.02 -10.85
C LEU A 234 -5.08 8.25 -11.39
N GLY A 235 -4.38 7.20 -11.83
CA GLY A 235 -3.09 7.33 -12.51
C GLY A 235 -1.93 7.76 -11.61
N VAL A 236 -2.01 7.52 -10.30
CA VAL A 236 -0.84 7.66 -9.41
C VAL A 236 0.15 6.53 -9.71
N TRP A 237 1.45 6.82 -9.65
CA TRP A 237 2.46 5.80 -9.91
C TRP A 237 2.48 4.76 -8.80
N ASP A 238 2.45 3.48 -9.16
CA ASP A 238 2.50 2.35 -8.22
C ASP A 238 3.73 2.47 -7.29
N LYS A 239 3.57 2.15 -6.00
CA LYS A 239 4.53 2.35 -4.90
C LYS A 239 4.87 3.79 -4.54
N THR A 240 4.20 4.77 -5.13
CA THR A 240 4.46 6.19 -4.82
C THR A 240 3.29 6.88 -4.12
N VAL A 241 2.21 6.16 -3.81
CA VAL A 241 1.00 6.77 -3.24
C VAL A 241 1.30 7.39 -1.88
N GLU A 242 2.12 6.74 -1.05
CA GLU A 242 2.53 7.24 0.27
C GLU A 242 3.41 8.51 0.22
N PHE A 243 3.95 8.84 -0.95
CA PHE A 243 4.76 10.05 -1.19
C PHE A 243 3.94 11.19 -1.82
N GLN A 244 2.71 10.93 -2.25
CA GLN A 244 1.84 11.98 -2.80
C GLN A 244 1.34 12.92 -1.69
N ASP A 245 0.87 14.09 -2.11
CA ASP A 245 0.07 14.96 -1.26
C ASP A 245 -1.28 14.30 -0.95
N ARG A 246 -1.47 13.90 0.32
CA ARG A 246 -2.67 13.22 0.77
C ARG A 246 -3.92 14.07 0.60
N ALA A 247 -3.85 15.38 0.84
CA ALA A 247 -5.01 16.26 0.73
C ALA A 247 -5.47 16.40 -0.73
N GLN A 248 -4.52 16.43 -1.67
CA GLN A 248 -4.85 16.41 -3.10
C GLN A 248 -5.50 15.09 -3.52
N LEU A 249 -4.96 13.95 -3.09
CA LEU A 249 -5.57 12.65 -3.37
C LEU A 249 -6.97 12.53 -2.74
N ALA A 250 -7.13 12.96 -1.49
CA ALA A 250 -8.41 13.00 -0.80
C ALA A 250 -9.42 13.90 -1.53
N GLY A 251 -8.99 15.07 -2.03
CA GLY A 251 -9.83 15.96 -2.82
C GLY A 251 -10.35 15.31 -4.11
N ARG A 252 -9.49 14.57 -4.82
CA ARG A 252 -9.87 13.81 -6.03
C ARG A 252 -10.87 12.69 -5.72
N ILE A 253 -10.64 11.95 -4.63
CA ILE A 253 -11.57 10.90 -4.17
C ILE A 253 -12.90 11.53 -3.77
N ARG A 254 -12.88 12.61 -2.98
CA ARG A 254 -14.07 13.35 -2.55
C ARG A 254 -14.92 13.80 -3.73
N ALA A 255 -14.31 14.37 -4.78
CA ALA A 255 -15.04 14.79 -5.96
C ALA A 255 -15.83 13.64 -6.60
N ILE A 256 -15.27 12.42 -6.64
CA ILE A 256 -15.98 11.23 -7.11
C ILE A 256 -17.13 10.88 -6.16
N LEU A 257 -16.89 10.89 -4.85
CA LEU A 257 -17.94 10.58 -3.86
C LEU A 257 -19.13 11.54 -3.95
N GLU A 258 -18.87 12.84 -4.17
CA GLU A 258 -19.90 13.87 -4.36
C GLU A 258 -20.64 13.66 -5.69
N GLU A 259 -19.91 13.44 -6.79
CA GLU A 259 -20.47 13.22 -8.13
C GLU A 259 -21.42 12.00 -8.16
N THR A 260 -21.02 10.89 -7.53
CA THR A 260 -21.81 9.66 -7.52
C THR A 260 -22.91 9.68 -6.46
N GLY A 261 -22.93 10.66 -5.55
CA GLY A 261 -23.79 10.65 -4.38
C GLY A 261 -23.56 9.42 -3.50
N ALA A 262 -22.29 9.06 -3.29
CA ALA A 262 -21.89 7.83 -2.59
C ALA A 262 -22.60 7.72 -1.23
N THR A 263 -23.18 6.55 -0.95
CA THR A 263 -23.84 6.25 0.33
C THR A 263 -23.11 5.18 1.13
N THR A 264 -22.33 4.33 0.45
CA THR A 264 -21.36 3.41 1.07
C THR A 264 -20.02 3.48 0.32
N VAL A 265 -18.92 3.46 1.07
CA VAL A 265 -17.55 3.46 0.58
C VAL A 265 -16.80 2.27 1.16
N ILE A 266 -16.14 1.49 0.30
CA ILE A 266 -15.22 0.42 0.70
C ILE A 266 -13.79 0.85 0.31
N THR A 267 -12.85 0.73 1.24
CA THR A 267 -11.43 1.01 0.99
C THR A 267 -10.53 0.19 1.94
N PHE A 268 -9.23 0.48 2.02
CA PHE A 268 -8.33 -0.14 2.97
C PHE A 268 -8.33 0.55 4.33
N HIS A 269 -7.98 -0.19 5.38
CA HIS A 269 -7.68 0.42 6.67
C HIS A 269 -6.40 1.28 6.55
N PRO A 270 -6.34 2.49 7.14
CA PRO A 270 -5.23 3.43 6.96
C PRO A 270 -3.86 2.97 7.52
N GLU A 271 -3.84 1.89 8.32
CA GLU A 271 -2.62 1.33 8.92
C GLU A 271 -2.52 -0.20 8.82
N LEU A 272 -3.57 -0.86 8.30
CA LEU A 272 -3.67 -2.33 8.29
C LEU A 272 -3.99 -2.86 6.88
N GLY A 273 -3.68 -2.08 5.85
CA GLY A 273 -3.82 -2.45 4.45
C GLY A 273 -2.75 -3.45 3.99
N GLY A 274 -1.68 -3.66 4.77
CA GLY A 274 -0.63 -4.64 4.48
C GLY A 274 0.30 -4.27 3.31
N HIS A 275 0.12 -3.08 2.74
CA HIS A 275 0.99 -2.49 1.73
C HIS A 275 0.97 -0.96 1.90
N PRO A 276 2.10 -0.24 1.75
CA PRO A 276 2.13 1.21 1.96
C PRO A 276 1.14 2.01 1.09
N ASP A 277 0.96 1.63 -0.17
CA ASP A 277 -0.07 2.26 -1.01
C ASP A 277 -1.48 1.99 -0.50
N HIS A 278 -1.76 0.80 0.07
CA HIS A 278 -3.08 0.50 0.61
C HIS A 278 -3.40 1.40 1.79
N ASP A 279 -2.45 1.54 2.71
CA ASP A 279 -2.55 2.41 3.88
C ASP A 279 -2.75 3.87 3.44
N ALA A 280 -1.98 4.34 2.45
CA ALA A 280 -2.09 5.69 1.91
C ALA A 280 -3.45 5.96 1.22
N VAL A 281 -3.96 5.02 0.42
CA VAL A 281 -5.30 5.09 -0.19
C VAL A 281 -6.39 5.07 0.88
N GLY A 282 -6.26 4.20 1.89
CA GLY A 282 -7.18 4.14 3.02
C GLY A 282 -7.23 5.47 3.77
N ALA A 283 -6.07 6.04 4.10
CA ALA A 283 -5.98 7.34 4.78
C ALA A 283 -6.57 8.49 3.95
N ALA A 284 -6.28 8.57 2.65
CA ALA A 284 -6.85 9.58 1.77
C ALA A 284 -8.38 9.44 1.62
N THR A 285 -8.89 8.20 1.58
CA THR A 285 -10.32 7.94 1.49
C THR A 285 -11.05 8.29 2.79
N VAL A 286 -10.46 7.99 3.95
CA VAL A 286 -10.98 8.43 5.26
C VAL A 286 -11.09 9.95 5.32
N GLU A 287 -10.06 10.66 4.87
CA GLU A 287 -10.04 12.13 4.82
C GLU A 287 -11.12 12.67 3.87
N ALA A 288 -11.28 12.06 2.69
CA ALA A 288 -12.33 12.40 1.73
C ALA A 288 -13.75 12.22 2.30
N VAL A 289 -14.01 11.09 2.97
CA VAL A 289 -15.30 10.79 3.61
C VAL A 289 -15.58 11.76 4.77
N ALA A 290 -14.58 12.06 5.60
CA ALA A 290 -14.73 13.00 6.71
C ALA A 290 -15.10 14.41 6.21
N ALA A 291 -14.54 14.84 5.08
CA ALA A 291 -14.80 16.15 4.48
C ALA A 291 -16.25 16.33 3.98
N LEU A 292 -17.03 15.25 3.81
CA LEU A 292 -18.46 15.30 3.45
C LEU A 292 -19.38 15.64 4.63
N GLY A 293 -18.85 15.70 5.86
CA GLY A 293 -19.59 16.12 7.04
C GLY A 293 -20.82 15.25 7.32
N ARG A 294 -22.01 15.87 7.39
CA ARG A 294 -23.28 15.17 7.71
C ARG A 294 -23.76 14.23 6.61
N LEU A 295 -23.29 14.41 5.38
CA LEU A 295 -23.64 13.57 4.23
C LEU A 295 -22.65 12.42 4.04
N ARG A 296 -21.76 12.18 5.02
CA ARG A 296 -20.71 11.17 4.89
C ARG A 296 -21.32 9.77 4.68
N PRO A 297 -20.88 9.03 3.64
CA PRO A 297 -21.32 7.65 3.40
C PRO A 297 -20.88 6.73 4.52
N ARG A 298 -21.50 5.54 4.59
CA ARG A 298 -21.02 4.39 5.36
C ARG A 298 -19.60 4.01 4.91
N LEU A 299 -18.63 3.87 5.81
CA LEU A 299 -17.24 3.56 5.46
C LEU A 299 -16.86 2.18 6.00
N LEU A 300 -16.34 1.36 5.09
CA LEU A 300 -15.98 -0.02 5.31
C LEU A 300 -14.51 -0.24 4.90
N PHE A 301 -13.76 -0.95 5.73
CA PHE A 301 -12.37 -1.31 5.46
C PHE A 301 -12.27 -2.79 5.09
N VAL A 302 -11.60 -3.10 3.99
CA VAL A 302 -11.34 -4.50 3.56
C VAL A 302 -10.55 -5.22 4.65
N LYS A 303 -11.17 -6.22 5.28
CA LYS A 303 -10.51 -7.16 6.20
C LYS A 303 -9.87 -8.30 5.41
N GLY A 304 -10.69 -9.02 4.64
CA GLY A 304 -10.31 -10.21 3.88
C GLY A 304 -9.85 -11.39 4.77
N PRO A 305 -9.94 -12.65 4.28
CA PRO A 305 -9.49 -13.84 5.04
C PRO A 305 -7.95 -14.04 5.02
N LEU A 306 -7.23 -13.19 4.29
CA LEU A 306 -5.77 -13.26 4.16
C LEU A 306 -5.04 -12.36 5.16
N ARG A 307 -5.77 -11.70 6.06
CA ARG A 307 -5.19 -10.81 7.07
C ARG A 307 -5.66 -11.22 8.45
N ASP A 308 -4.70 -11.37 9.35
CA ASP A 308 -4.92 -11.81 10.73
C ASP A 308 -4.99 -10.61 11.72
N ALA A 309 -4.91 -9.38 11.21
CA ALA A 309 -5.03 -8.18 12.04
C ALA A 309 -6.45 -8.04 12.60
N ASP A 310 -6.58 -7.53 13.83
CA ASP A 310 -7.86 -7.15 14.43
C ASP A 310 -7.74 -5.79 15.13
N PRO A 311 -8.26 -4.70 14.52
CA PRO A 311 -8.28 -3.39 15.13
C PRO A 311 -9.35 -3.23 16.22
N GLY A 312 -10.09 -4.28 16.59
CA GLY A 312 -11.20 -4.21 17.54
C GLY A 312 -12.41 -3.46 16.98
N LEU A 313 -12.54 -3.40 15.65
CA LEU A 313 -13.64 -2.74 14.96
C LEU A 313 -14.78 -3.73 14.66
N PRO A 314 -16.06 -3.29 14.69
CA PRO A 314 -17.17 -4.15 14.28
C PRO A 314 -16.96 -4.70 12.88
N VAL A 315 -17.29 -5.97 12.67
CA VAL A 315 -17.17 -6.63 11.37
C VAL A 315 -18.55 -6.80 10.76
N VAL A 316 -18.66 -6.48 9.47
CA VAL A 316 -19.77 -6.91 8.63
C VAL A 316 -19.26 -7.91 7.61
N THR A 317 -19.93 -9.05 7.52
CA THR A 317 -19.66 -10.09 6.54
C THR A 317 -20.80 -10.14 5.54
N VAL A 318 -20.45 -10.05 4.26
CA VAL A 318 -21.37 -10.15 3.14
C VAL A 318 -21.24 -11.55 2.56
N PRO A 319 -22.27 -12.41 2.65
CA PRO A 319 -22.27 -13.68 1.94
C PRO A 319 -22.34 -13.40 0.44
N ILE A 320 -21.45 -14.02 -0.34
CA ILE A 320 -21.32 -13.83 -1.79
C ILE A 320 -21.35 -15.16 -2.56
N ALA A 321 -21.70 -16.27 -1.89
CA ALA A 321 -21.73 -17.60 -2.52
C ALA A 321 -22.59 -17.65 -3.81
N GLU A 322 -23.67 -16.86 -3.88
CA GLU A 322 -24.54 -16.72 -5.06
C GLU A 322 -23.91 -16.02 -6.27
N VAL A 323 -22.82 -15.27 -6.06
CA VAL A 323 -22.02 -14.58 -7.09
C VAL A 323 -20.59 -15.13 -7.15
N ARG A 324 -20.32 -16.26 -6.48
CA ARG A 324 -19.00 -16.91 -6.42
C ARG A 324 -18.34 -17.00 -7.80
N THR A 325 -19.09 -17.47 -8.79
CA THR A 325 -18.58 -17.67 -10.16
C THR A 325 -18.18 -16.36 -10.83
N LEU A 326 -18.88 -15.26 -10.54
CA LEU A 326 -18.53 -13.93 -11.04
C LEU A 326 -17.25 -13.42 -10.37
N LYS A 327 -17.13 -13.58 -9.04
CA LYS A 327 -15.90 -13.20 -8.32
C LYS A 327 -14.69 -14.01 -8.78
N GLU A 328 -14.86 -15.32 -8.96
CA GLU A 328 -13.80 -16.18 -9.48
C GLU A 328 -13.40 -15.75 -10.89
N ALA A 329 -14.37 -15.49 -11.78
CA ALA A 329 -14.08 -15.02 -13.13
C ALA A 329 -13.38 -13.64 -13.16
N ALA A 330 -13.77 -12.71 -12.28
CA ALA A 330 -13.08 -11.43 -12.09
C ALA A 330 -11.63 -11.62 -11.64
N PHE A 331 -11.40 -12.49 -10.65
CA PHE A 331 -10.06 -12.87 -10.22
C PHE A 331 -9.22 -13.46 -11.37
N ARG A 332 -9.79 -14.34 -12.19
CA ARG A 332 -9.10 -14.95 -13.34
C ARG A 332 -8.82 -13.95 -14.48
N ALA A 333 -9.55 -12.84 -14.56
CA ALA A 333 -9.31 -11.81 -15.57
C ALA A 333 -7.95 -11.12 -15.39
N HIS A 334 -7.40 -11.09 -14.17
CA HIS A 334 -6.08 -10.58 -13.82
C HIS A 334 -4.94 -11.54 -14.18
N ARG A 335 -4.89 -11.99 -15.43
CA ARG A 335 -3.97 -13.04 -15.90
C ARG A 335 -2.51 -12.75 -15.55
N SER A 336 -2.07 -11.48 -15.65
CA SER A 336 -0.71 -11.08 -15.30
C SER A 336 -0.33 -11.38 -13.85
N GLN A 337 -1.31 -11.38 -12.94
CA GLN A 337 -1.14 -11.60 -11.49
C GLN A 337 -1.55 -13.02 -11.06
N THR A 338 -2.56 -13.60 -11.73
CA THR A 338 -3.20 -14.86 -11.31
C THR A 338 -2.70 -16.11 -12.02
N THR A 339 -1.80 -15.98 -13.00
CA THR A 339 -1.16 -17.15 -13.58
C THR A 339 -0.35 -17.94 -12.53
N GLY A 340 -0.54 -19.26 -12.50
CA GLY A 340 0.10 -20.16 -11.53
C GLY A 340 -0.64 -20.32 -10.20
N TRP A 341 -1.80 -19.67 -10.01
CA TRP A 341 -2.59 -19.84 -8.79
C TRP A 341 -3.15 -21.25 -8.63
N ASP A 342 -3.59 -21.93 -9.70
CA ASP A 342 -4.08 -23.32 -9.58
C ASP A 342 -3.02 -24.30 -9.10
N GLU A 343 -1.76 -24.07 -9.47
CA GLU A 343 -0.64 -24.84 -8.98
C GLU A 343 -0.40 -24.56 -7.50
N ARG A 344 -0.40 -23.27 -7.11
CA ARG A 344 -0.24 -22.85 -5.72
C ARG A 344 -1.35 -23.40 -4.80
N LEU A 345 -2.61 -23.30 -5.21
CA LEU A 345 -3.75 -23.80 -4.44
C LEU A 345 -3.71 -25.33 -4.29
N ARG A 346 -3.14 -26.08 -5.26
CA ARG A 346 -2.92 -27.53 -5.13
C ARG A 346 -1.77 -27.88 -4.18
N GLN A 347 -0.80 -27.00 -4.02
CA GLN A 347 0.39 -27.22 -3.20
C GLN A 347 0.22 -26.74 -1.74
N ASP A 348 -0.75 -25.85 -1.50
CA ASP A 348 -0.96 -25.19 -0.21
C ASP A 348 -2.44 -25.29 0.18
N GLU A 349 -2.75 -26.29 1.02
CA GLU A 349 -4.12 -26.57 1.47
C GLU A 349 -4.71 -25.43 2.30
N GLU A 350 -3.90 -24.73 3.10
CA GLU A 350 -4.37 -23.60 3.89
C GLU A 350 -4.76 -22.44 2.99
N MET A 351 -3.91 -22.13 2.00
CA MET A 351 -4.23 -21.14 0.98
C MET A 351 -5.48 -21.51 0.20
N ALA A 352 -5.66 -22.80 -0.15
CA ALA A 352 -6.87 -23.27 -0.81
C ALA A 352 -8.12 -23.04 0.03
N ARG A 353 -8.08 -23.34 1.34
CA ARG A 353 -9.18 -23.06 2.27
C ARG A 353 -9.50 -21.57 2.37
N ARG A 354 -8.47 -20.73 2.57
CA ARG A 354 -8.65 -19.26 2.65
C ARG A 354 -9.19 -18.68 1.35
N PHE A 355 -8.78 -19.21 0.19
CA PHE A 355 -9.31 -18.81 -1.11
C PHE A 355 -10.76 -19.25 -1.33
N ASP A 356 -11.14 -20.48 -0.95
CA ASP A 356 -12.55 -20.91 -1.02
C ASP A 356 -13.44 -20.05 -0.10
N GLN A 357 -12.96 -19.66 1.09
CA GLN A 357 -13.65 -18.70 1.95
C GLN A 357 -13.83 -17.34 1.27
N LEU A 358 -12.77 -16.80 0.67
CA LEU A 358 -12.79 -15.54 -0.08
C LEU A 358 -13.83 -15.54 -1.20
N LEU A 359 -14.15 -16.70 -1.77
CA LEU A 359 -15.17 -16.88 -2.81
C LEU A 359 -16.60 -17.04 -2.27
N ARG A 360 -16.77 -17.24 -0.96
CA ARG A 360 -18.08 -17.44 -0.30
C ARG A 360 -18.54 -16.24 0.50
N GLU A 361 -17.62 -15.49 1.07
CA GLU A 361 -17.93 -14.32 1.88
C GLU A 361 -16.85 -13.24 1.78
N GLU A 362 -17.26 -12.01 2.00
CA GLU A 362 -16.37 -10.85 2.07
C GLU A 362 -16.61 -10.12 3.40
N SER A 363 -15.55 -9.91 4.17
CA SER A 363 -15.64 -9.25 5.47
C SER A 363 -15.00 -7.87 5.41
N PHE A 364 -15.65 -6.93 6.09
CA PHE A 364 -15.23 -5.56 6.20
C PHE A 364 -15.29 -5.09 7.65
N TRP A 365 -14.28 -4.36 8.10
CA TRP A 365 -14.39 -3.60 9.35
C TRP A 365 -15.23 -2.35 9.09
N VAL A 366 -16.15 -2.07 10.01
CA VAL A 366 -16.97 -0.86 9.97
C VAL A 366 -16.17 0.26 10.62
N ALA A 367 -15.90 1.32 9.86
CA ALA A 367 -15.24 2.49 10.42
C ALA A 367 -16.12 3.11 11.52
N PRO A 368 -15.55 3.51 12.66
CA PRO A 368 -16.34 4.09 13.74
C PRO A 368 -16.90 5.45 13.29
N TYR A 369 -18.22 5.58 13.30
CA TYR A 369 -18.87 6.87 13.31
C TYR A 369 -18.80 7.40 14.74
N ASP A 370 -17.90 8.34 14.98
CA ASP A 370 -18.04 9.16 16.16
C ASP A 370 -19.34 9.99 16.01
N GLY A 371 -20.17 10.03 17.05
CA GLY A 371 -21.45 10.77 17.03
C GLY A 371 -21.33 12.28 16.79
N ASN A 372 -20.13 12.81 16.54
CA ASN A 372 -19.82 14.22 16.29
C ASN A 372 -19.13 14.54 14.95
N GLY A 373 -18.99 13.58 14.03
CA GLY A 373 -18.49 13.91 12.68
C GLY A 373 -16.97 14.05 12.53
N ARG A 374 -16.16 13.68 13.53
CA ARG A 374 -14.69 13.69 13.51
C ARG A 374 -14.12 12.28 13.72
N GLY A 375 -13.60 11.67 12.65
CA GLY A 375 -12.91 10.37 12.76
C GLY A 375 -11.91 10.38 13.92
N ARG A 376 -12.04 9.42 14.83
CA ARG A 376 -11.08 9.25 15.91
C ARG A 376 -9.74 8.86 15.29
N SER A 377 -8.80 9.79 15.21
CA SER A 377 -7.39 9.44 15.36
C SER A 377 -7.18 8.95 16.79
N GLY A 378 -6.38 7.89 16.98
CA GLY A 378 -6.05 7.32 18.29
C GLY A 378 -5.47 8.31 19.32
N PRO A 379 -5.17 7.86 20.54
CA PRO A 379 -5.09 8.70 21.73
C PRO A 379 -3.99 9.77 21.63
N VAL A 380 -4.38 11.00 21.92
CA VAL A 380 -3.49 12.13 22.12
C VAL A 380 -2.59 11.81 23.31
N ALA A 381 -1.28 11.83 23.10
CA ALA A 381 -0.29 11.72 24.16
C ALA A 381 -0.57 12.82 25.21
N ALA A 382 -0.71 12.42 26.47
CA ALA A 382 -0.82 13.34 27.58
C ALA A 382 0.45 14.19 27.68
N GLU A 383 0.30 15.51 27.67
CA GLU A 383 1.39 16.43 27.99
C GLU A 383 1.82 16.25 29.44
N PRO A 384 3.13 16.28 29.75
CA PRO A 384 3.61 16.21 31.11
C PRO A 384 3.33 17.52 31.83
N SER A 385 2.82 17.40 33.06
CA SER A 385 2.63 18.50 34.02
C SER A 385 3.95 18.93 34.66
#